data_AF-A0A2A4ISH3-F1
#
_entry.id   AF-A0A2A4ISH3-F1
#
_cell.length_a   1.000
_cell.length_b   1.000
_cell.length_c   1.000
_cell.angle_alpha   90.00
_cell.angle_beta   90.00
_cell.angle_gamma   90.00
#
_symmetry.space_group_name_H-M   'P 1'
#
loop_
_entity.id
_entity.type
_entity.pdbx_description
1 polymer ?
#
loop_
_entity_poly.entity_id
_entity_poly.type
_entity_poly.pdbx_seq_one_letter_code
_entity_poly.pdbx_strand_id
1 'polypeptide(L)'
;MNINLDKYVLVDLDFIKNNKDIIKFHATEIICTNEDNISFSVPNYKIDLLFNKNYVNIDVFNKFYITKSSKYILDLVVEPQNKKNYKQIKNIDQFLKVYKDCLPDNEKTKRLEYDILELILKKTPKERTISLKNSLDILNQYYNEKLYKESSEYILDIMTELAFIERVNLIHLVNAAKDSINQIYFDNVESYDTQFIANNIILLVVKLLDKIYPNIKLFYEYDTFNCRNVIGHGNRVFIIFIEFLLYYNKQIKNKFSLKTITNFNKKFKKYYEKVFKHYNVEKEDIKFEDIFKNGLKKISLQNLATFAAGAFWHDVVKIKQLDYLNVNRSKEYKLQSTSHAIKGFQFLKFFRNYNDDIALIVGTHHEYYGYGYSILKGLIHKNIKENKPINPSWLISNNSADIETLDSLAFFPSKVLEIIDLYDTIVTPQKNYERNGITAKEAVELIFNNYIKEETQIDPIIFELFINFLSDIMKEDVSNPFD
;
A
#
# COMPACT_ATOMS: atom_id res chain seq x y z
N MET A 1 -14.76 33.35 2.32
CA MET A 1 -14.48 31.93 2.63
C MET A 1 -13.49 31.92 3.79
N ASN A 2 -13.83 31.35 4.96
CA ASN A 2 -12.89 31.30 6.08
C ASN A 2 -11.95 30.10 5.89
N ILE A 3 -10.73 30.36 5.39
CA ILE A 3 -9.70 29.34 5.22
C ILE A 3 -9.01 29.14 6.57
N ASN A 4 -9.02 27.91 7.09
CA ASN A 4 -8.26 27.57 8.30
C ASN A 4 -6.77 27.43 7.94
N LEU A 5 -6.00 28.49 8.21
CA LEU A 5 -4.56 28.57 7.94
C LEU A 5 -3.70 27.69 8.85
N ASP A 6 -4.23 27.11 9.94
CA ASP A 6 -3.44 26.24 10.84
C ASP A 6 -2.93 24.97 10.17
N LYS A 7 -3.56 24.57 9.05
CA LYS A 7 -3.16 23.40 8.24
C LYS A 7 -2.13 23.75 7.18
N TYR A 8 -1.85 25.03 6.99
CA TYR A 8 -0.98 25.54 5.94
C TYR A 8 0.25 26.20 6.55
N VAL A 9 1.23 26.45 5.71
CA VAL A 9 2.47 27.11 6.05
C VAL A 9 2.81 28.07 4.94
N LEU A 10 3.25 29.26 5.36
CA LEU A 10 3.64 30.33 4.46
C LEU A 10 4.91 29.92 3.70
N VAL A 11 4.91 30.15 2.41
CA VAL A 11 6.05 29.97 1.50
C VAL A 11 6.13 31.16 0.56
N ASP A 12 7.33 31.47 0.08
CA ASP A 12 7.51 32.53 -0.92
C ASP A 12 7.20 32.02 -2.34
N LEU A 13 6.99 32.95 -3.28
CA LEU A 13 6.64 32.64 -4.66
C LEU A 13 7.79 31.93 -5.40
N ASP A 14 9.04 32.26 -5.07
CA ASP A 14 10.23 31.65 -5.68
C ASP A 14 10.36 30.19 -5.28
N PHE A 15 10.04 29.85 -4.04
CA PHE A 15 9.93 28.49 -3.55
C PHE A 15 8.87 27.72 -4.32
N ILE A 16 7.71 28.32 -4.57
CA ILE A 16 6.65 27.71 -5.38
C ILE A 16 7.13 27.48 -6.82
N LYS A 17 7.81 28.47 -7.40
CA LYS A 17 8.35 28.40 -8.76
C LYS A 17 9.42 27.32 -8.91
N ASN A 18 10.36 27.27 -7.98
CA ASN A 18 11.49 26.34 -7.99
C ASN A 18 11.06 24.89 -7.70
N ASN A 19 9.91 24.71 -7.04
CA ASN A 19 9.38 23.40 -6.69
C ASN A 19 8.04 23.11 -7.39
N LYS A 20 7.73 23.79 -8.51
CA LYS A 20 6.38 23.78 -9.10
C LYS A 20 5.89 22.37 -9.39
N ASP A 21 6.76 21.51 -9.90
CA ASP A 21 6.38 20.17 -10.33
C ASP A 21 6.07 19.33 -9.08
N ILE A 22 6.92 19.37 -8.07
CA ILE A 22 6.71 18.70 -6.77
C ILE A 22 5.42 19.21 -6.09
N ILE A 23 5.13 20.52 -6.18
CA ILE A 23 3.90 21.11 -5.64
C ILE A 23 2.67 20.66 -6.42
N LYS A 24 2.74 20.56 -7.76
CA LYS A 24 1.67 19.94 -8.58
C LYS A 24 1.34 18.54 -8.07
N PHE A 25 2.36 17.78 -7.65
CA PHE A 25 2.20 16.40 -7.18
C PHE A 25 1.70 16.27 -5.73
N HIS A 26 2.08 17.18 -4.82
CA HIS A 26 1.88 16.98 -3.37
C HIS A 26 0.99 18.01 -2.68
N ALA A 27 0.71 19.15 -3.30
CA ALA A 27 -0.28 20.09 -2.81
C ALA A 27 -1.62 19.82 -3.50
N THR A 28 -2.72 19.95 -2.78
CA THR A 28 -4.06 19.98 -3.38
C THR A 28 -4.34 21.34 -4.03
N GLU A 29 -3.78 22.39 -3.44
CA GLU A 29 -4.00 23.78 -3.81
C GLU A 29 -2.93 24.67 -3.18
N ILE A 30 -2.84 25.91 -3.66
CA ILE A 30 -2.06 27.00 -3.07
C ILE A 30 -3.05 28.09 -2.68
N ILE A 31 -3.03 28.47 -1.41
CA ILE A 31 -3.85 29.58 -0.92
C ILE A 31 -3.04 30.86 -1.11
N CYS A 32 -3.62 31.82 -1.81
CA CYS A 32 -3.05 33.14 -2.02
C CYS A 32 -3.84 34.14 -1.18
N THR A 33 -3.15 34.98 -0.40
CA THR A 33 -3.79 36.02 0.40
C THR A 33 -3.12 37.37 0.20
N ASN A 34 -3.88 38.44 0.44
CA ASN A 34 -3.37 39.81 0.51
C ASN A 34 -3.25 40.29 1.97
N GLU A 35 -2.89 41.56 2.16
CA GLU A 35 -2.77 42.19 3.49
C GLU A 35 -4.11 42.36 4.20
N ASP A 36 -5.20 42.49 3.45
CA ASP A 36 -6.57 42.61 3.97
C ASP A 36 -7.23 41.26 4.30
N ASN A 37 -6.46 40.16 4.30
CA ASN A 37 -6.93 38.78 4.51
C ASN A 37 -7.95 38.28 3.48
N ILE A 38 -8.07 38.94 2.33
CA ILE A 38 -8.79 38.40 1.18
C ILE A 38 -7.97 37.24 0.64
N SER A 39 -8.63 36.11 0.40
CA SER A 39 -7.97 34.87 -0.01
C SER A 39 -8.69 34.19 -1.16
N PHE A 40 -7.90 33.54 -2.01
CA PHE A 40 -8.40 32.60 -3.01
C PHE A 40 -7.47 31.38 -3.10
N SER A 41 -8.01 30.30 -3.67
CA SER A 41 -7.28 29.06 -3.86
C SER A 41 -6.95 28.86 -5.34
N VAL A 42 -5.70 28.52 -5.63
CA VAL A 42 -5.27 28.03 -6.94
C VAL A 42 -5.10 26.52 -6.87
N PRO A 43 -5.87 25.74 -7.63
CA PRO A 43 -5.66 24.30 -7.72
C PRO A 43 -4.25 23.97 -8.21
N ASN A 44 -3.66 22.91 -7.67
CA ASN A 44 -2.31 22.47 -7.99
C ASN A 44 -2.04 22.33 -9.51
N TYR A 45 -2.98 21.78 -10.28
CA TYR A 45 -2.87 21.60 -11.73
C TYR A 45 -2.92 22.92 -12.52
N LYS A 46 -3.29 24.04 -11.88
CA LYS A 46 -3.30 25.40 -12.45
C LYS A 46 -2.24 26.32 -11.83
N ILE A 47 -1.27 25.78 -11.10
CA ILE A 47 -0.19 26.55 -10.46
C ILE A 47 0.54 27.50 -11.43
N ASP A 48 0.61 27.17 -12.72
CA ASP A 48 1.27 28.03 -13.72
C ASP A 48 0.56 29.40 -13.86
N LEU A 49 -0.72 29.51 -13.47
CA LEU A 49 -1.45 30.78 -13.43
C LEU A 49 -0.88 31.77 -12.40
N LEU A 50 -0.24 31.29 -11.32
CA LEU A 50 0.39 32.16 -10.31
C LEU A 50 1.54 32.99 -10.89
N PHE A 51 2.16 32.51 -11.95
CA PHE A 51 3.30 33.17 -12.59
C PHE A 51 2.88 34.05 -13.77
N ASN A 52 1.58 34.13 -14.07
CA ASN A 52 1.06 34.94 -15.14
C ASN A 52 0.29 36.15 -14.57
N LYS A 53 0.87 37.33 -14.75
CA LYS A 53 0.34 38.61 -14.25
C LYS A 53 -1.06 38.95 -14.78
N ASN A 54 -1.49 38.35 -15.89
CA ASN A 54 -2.83 38.55 -16.43
C ASN A 54 -3.92 37.79 -15.64
N TYR A 55 -3.54 36.80 -14.83
CA TYR A 55 -4.46 35.97 -14.04
C TYR A 55 -4.34 36.22 -12.55
N VAL A 56 -3.11 36.40 -12.04
CA VAL A 56 -2.86 36.68 -10.63
C VAL A 56 -1.98 37.91 -10.51
N ASN A 57 -2.53 38.94 -9.86
CA ASN A 57 -1.74 40.12 -9.51
C ASN A 57 -0.96 39.85 -8.23
N ILE A 58 0.29 39.41 -8.40
CA ILE A 58 1.21 39.11 -7.29
C ILE A 58 1.59 40.33 -6.45
N ASP A 59 1.39 41.54 -6.97
CA ASP A 59 1.62 42.79 -6.22
C ASP A 59 0.50 43.01 -5.19
N VAL A 60 -0.67 42.38 -5.39
CA VAL A 60 -1.81 42.41 -4.47
C VAL A 60 -1.84 41.15 -3.59
N PHE A 61 -1.61 39.98 -4.18
CA PHE A 61 -1.62 38.70 -3.46
C PHE A 61 -0.20 38.18 -3.29
N ASN A 62 0.43 38.59 -2.19
CA ASN A 62 1.86 38.42 -1.93
C ASN A 62 2.18 37.35 -0.88
N LYS A 63 1.17 36.74 -0.24
CA LYS A 63 1.35 35.66 0.73
C LYS A 63 0.80 34.36 0.16
N PHE A 64 1.66 33.34 0.08
CA PHE A 64 1.31 32.05 -0.48
C PHE A 64 1.43 30.96 0.57
N TYR A 65 0.43 30.10 0.64
CA TYR A 65 0.39 29.03 1.63
C TYR A 65 0.19 27.69 0.93
N ILE A 66 0.98 26.71 1.36
CA ILE A 66 0.80 25.31 0.99
C ILE A 66 0.50 24.49 2.24
N THR A 67 -0.06 23.29 2.09
CA THR A 67 -0.36 22.45 3.26
C THR A 67 0.91 22.06 4.01
N LYS A 68 0.85 21.97 5.34
CA LYS A 68 1.99 21.55 6.18
C LYS A 68 2.53 20.17 5.78
N SER A 69 1.66 19.25 5.33
CA SER A 69 2.07 17.96 4.79
C SER A 69 2.87 18.09 3.49
N SER A 70 2.45 18.97 2.57
CA SER A 70 3.20 19.24 1.34
C SER A 70 4.54 19.89 1.67
N LYS A 71 4.56 20.86 2.60
CA LYS A 71 5.81 21.48 3.06
C LYS A 71 6.72 20.50 3.77
N TYR A 72 6.21 19.60 4.60
CA TYR A 72 7.02 18.56 5.23
C TYR A 72 7.66 17.62 4.18
N ILE A 73 6.93 17.26 3.13
CA ILE A 73 7.48 16.50 1.99
C ILE A 73 8.54 17.34 1.27
N LEU A 74 8.25 18.61 0.99
CA LEU A 74 9.19 19.52 0.36
C LEU A 74 10.42 19.79 1.24
N ASP A 75 10.30 19.81 2.56
CA ASP A 75 11.41 20.05 3.50
C ASP A 75 12.28 18.82 3.72
N LEU A 76 11.68 17.62 3.65
CA LEU A 76 12.44 16.39 3.49
C LEU A 76 13.20 16.35 2.16
N VAL A 77 12.76 17.13 1.17
CA VAL A 77 13.33 17.19 -0.17
C VAL A 77 14.32 18.35 -0.33
N VAL A 78 14.13 19.47 0.38
CA VAL A 78 14.90 20.72 0.37
C VAL A 78 15.78 20.78 1.62
N GLU A 79 16.99 20.22 1.53
CA GLU A 79 18.09 20.56 2.44
C GLU A 79 19.04 21.57 1.77
N PRO A 80 19.76 22.40 2.55
CA PRO A 80 20.46 23.59 2.06
C PRO A 80 21.47 23.28 0.95
N GLN A 81 21.51 24.18 -0.03
CA GLN A 81 22.19 24.15 -1.34
C GLN A 81 23.72 23.95 -1.36
N ASN A 82 24.30 23.15 -0.46
CA ASN A 82 25.73 22.92 -0.39
C ASN A 82 26.09 21.45 -0.63
N LYS A 83 25.85 20.97 -1.86
CA LYS A 83 26.75 20.09 -2.65
C LYS A 83 26.07 19.62 -3.95
N LYS A 84 26.56 20.15 -5.08
CA LYS A 84 26.23 19.77 -6.47
C LYS A 84 26.74 18.37 -6.87
N ASN A 85 26.51 17.35 -6.05
CA ASN A 85 26.86 15.98 -6.43
C ASN A 85 25.70 15.03 -6.12
N TYR A 86 25.22 14.37 -7.18
CA TYR A 86 24.33 13.23 -7.15
C TYR A 86 24.69 12.25 -6.03
N LYS A 87 23.76 12.03 -5.08
CA LYS A 87 23.92 11.04 -4.00
C LYS A 87 23.29 9.72 -4.43
N GLN A 88 24.00 8.99 -5.28
CA GLN A 88 23.79 7.56 -5.45
C GLN A 88 23.97 6.88 -4.09
N ILE A 89 23.13 5.89 -3.76
CA ILE A 89 23.42 5.03 -2.61
C ILE A 89 24.55 4.11 -3.04
N LYS A 90 25.69 4.22 -2.35
CA LYS A 90 26.91 3.49 -2.66
C LYS A 90 27.18 2.34 -1.70
N ASN A 91 26.50 2.30 -0.56
CA ASN A 91 26.69 1.28 0.46
C ASN A 91 25.44 1.07 1.32
N ILE A 92 25.49 -0.02 2.09
CA ILE A 92 24.41 -0.49 2.95
C ILE A 92 24.05 0.56 4.02
N ASP A 93 25.04 1.22 4.63
CA ASP A 93 24.78 2.25 5.65
C ASP A 93 23.96 3.42 5.12
N GLN A 94 24.20 3.83 3.86
CA GLN A 94 23.40 4.86 3.21
C GLN A 94 21.97 4.39 2.92
N PHE A 95 21.79 3.12 2.54
CA PHE A 95 20.47 2.52 2.36
C PHE A 95 19.68 2.48 3.68
N LEU A 96 20.29 1.97 4.74
CA LEU A 96 19.65 1.80 6.05
C LEU A 96 19.38 3.14 6.77
N LYS A 97 20.08 4.22 6.39
CA LYS A 97 19.70 5.58 6.84
C LYS A 97 18.32 6.00 6.34
N VAL A 98 17.92 5.53 5.16
CA VAL A 98 16.60 5.81 4.57
C VAL A 98 15.58 4.75 4.99
N TYR A 99 15.93 3.47 4.87
CA TYR A 99 15.07 2.33 5.23
C TYR A 99 15.54 1.66 6.51
N LYS A 100 15.37 2.35 7.64
CA LYS A 100 15.75 1.80 8.95
C LYS A 100 15.01 0.51 9.30
N ASP A 101 13.80 0.33 8.76
CA ASP A 101 12.96 -0.84 8.99
C ASP A 101 13.38 -2.07 8.18
N CYS A 102 14.39 -1.93 7.30
CA CYS A 102 15.04 -3.07 6.64
C CYS A 102 16.13 -3.72 7.50
N LEU A 103 16.43 -3.21 8.70
CA LEU A 103 17.43 -3.81 9.59
C LEU A 103 17.05 -5.25 9.97
N PRO A 104 17.85 -6.26 9.59
CA PRO A 104 17.56 -7.66 9.92
C PRO A 104 17.62 -7.92 11.42
N ASP A 105 16.80 -8.86 11.90
CA ASP A 105 16.70 -9.13 13.34
C ASP A 105 17.65 -10.21 13.86
N ASN A 106 18.28 -10.97 12.98
CA ASN A 106 19.24 -12.04 13.25
C ASN A 106 20.46 -12.03 12.30
N GLU A 107 21.60 -12.57 12.73
CA GLU A 107 22.87 -12.50 11.98
C GLU A 107 22.89 -13.33 10.69
N LYS A 108 22.17 -14.46 10.62
CA LYS A 108 22.12 -15.28 9.40
C LYS A 108 21.40 -14.56 8.27
N THR A 109 20.22 -14.01 8.57
CA THR A 109 19.45 -13.19 7.63
C THR A 109 20.22 -11.92 7.26
N LYS A 110 20.89 -11.30 8.22
CA LYS A 110 21.72 -10.13 7.97
C LYS A 110 22.80 -10.39 6.92
N ARG A 111 23.53 -11.50 7.02
CA ARG A 111 24.53 -11.87 6.02
C ARG A 111 23.90 -12.00 4.63
N LEU A 112 22.84 -12.79 4.51
CA LEU A 112 22.17 -13.01 3.22
C LEU A 112 21.63 -11.72 2.61
N GLU A 113 20.84 -10.96 3.37
CA GLU A 113 20.24 -9.70 2.88
C GLU A 113 21.30 -8.66 2.54
N TYR A 114 22.40 -8.58 3.31
CA TYR A 114 23.48 -7.65 3.03
C TYR A 114 24.29 -8.06 1.80
N ASP A 115 24.54 -9.35 1.59
CA ASP A 115 25.20 -9.85 0.39
C ASP A 115 24.37 -9.52 -0.86
N ILE A 116 23.06 -9.76 -0.82
CA ILE A 116 22.11 -9.38 -1.88
C ILE A 116 22.15 -7.87 -2.12
N LEU A 117 21.99 -7.07 -1.06
CA LEU A 117 21.97 -5.61 -1.17
C LEU A 117 23.29 -5.04 -1.68
N GLU A 118 24.44 -5.57 -1.24
CA GLU A 118 25.75 -5.13 -1.71
C GLU A 118 25.93 -5.39 -3.21
N LEU A 119 25.48 -6.54 -3.71
CA LEU A 119 25.45 -6.83 -5.14
C LEU A 119 24.55 -5.86 -5.91
N ILE A 120 23.36 -5.57 -5.38
CA ILE A 120 22.41 -4.62 -6.00
C ILE A 120 23.02 -3.20 -6.07
N LEU A 121 23.68 -2.74 -5.01
CA LEU A 121 24.26 -1.40 -4.94
C LEU A 121 25.46 -1.22 -5.89
N LYS A 122 26.13 -2.32 -6.27
CA LYS A 122 27.20 -2.32 -7.30
C LYS A 122 26.66 -2.31 -8.73
N LYS A 123 25.41 -2.75 -8.94
CA LYS A 123 24.78 -2.84 -10.26
C LYS A 123 24.18 -1.49 -10.71
N THR A 124 24.39 -1.15 -11.97
CA THR A 124 23.65 -0.12 -12.69
C THR A 124 22.16 -0.49 -12.82
N PRO A 125 21.27 0.46 -13.17
CA PRO A 125 19.85 0.17 -13.42
C PRO A 125 19.66 -0.91 -14.49
N LYS A 126 20.41 -0.83 -15.60
CA LYS A 126 20.39 -1.83 -16.67
C LYS A 126 20.79 -3.22 -16.16
N GLU A 127 21.84 -3.31 -15.35
CA GLU A 127 22.29 -4.58 -14.77
C GLU A 127 21.29 -5.17 -13.77
N ARG A 128 20.60 -4.32 -13.00
CA ARG A 128 19.49 -4.76 -12.11
C ARG A 128 18.33 -5.32 -12.92
N THR A 129 17.96 -4.65 -14.01
CA THR A 129 16.95 -5.14 -14.96
C THR A 129 17.34 -6.48 -15.60
N ILE A 130 18.61 -6.67 -15.97
CA ILE A 130 19.13 -7.96 -16.46
C ILE A 130 19.06 -9.02 -15.35
N SER A 131 19.43 -8.68 -14.11
CA SER A 131 19.31 -9.58 -12.95
C SER A 131 17.89 -10.12 -12.80
N LEU A 132 16.89 -9.23 -12.84
CA LEU A 132 15.49 -9.61 -12.75
C LEU A 132 15.03 -10.49 -13.93
N LYS A 133 15.54 -10.27 -15.15
CA LYS A 133 15.27 -11.17 -16.29
C LYS A 133 15.84 -12.56 -16.04
N ASN A 134 17.06 -12.67 -15.52
CA ASN A 134 17.64 -13.97 -15.16
C ASN A 134 16.82 -14.66 -14.07
N SER A 135 16.35 -13.91 -13.05
CA SER A 135 15.45 -14.43 -12.02
C SER A 135 14.14 -14.93 -12.60
N LEU A 136 13.57 -14.23 -13.59
CA LEU A 136 12.38 -14.68 -14.33
C LEU A 136 12.65 -16.00 -15.09
N ASP A 137 13.80 -16.12 -15.74
CA ASP A 137 14.19 -17.33 -16.47
C ASP A 137 14.37 -18.54 -15.54
N ILE A 138 14.97 -18.32 -14.36
CA ILE A 138 15.08 -19.33 -13.30
C ILE A 138 13.68 -19.81 -12.87
N LEU A 139 12.75 -18.89 -12.56
CA LEU A 139 11.38 -19.26 -12.19
C LEU A 139 10.64 -20.01 -13.32
N ASN A 140 10.87 -19.62 -14.57
CA ASN A 140 10.33 -20.34 -15.73
C ASN A 140 10.89 -21.78 -15.81
N GLN A 141 12.17 -21.97 -15.53
CA GLN A 141 12.78 -23.30 -15.50
C GLN A 141 12.10 -24.17 -14.44
N TYR A 142 11.96 -23.67 -13.20
CA TYR A 142 11.25 -24.36 -12.12
C TYR A 142 9.82 -24.76 -12.53
N TYR A 143 9.12 -23.85 -13.19
CA TYR A 143 7.75 -24.09 -13.65
C TYR A 143 7.69 -25.19 -14.75
N ASN A 144 8.61 -25.16 -15.71
CA ASN A 144 8.62 -26.10 -16.84
C ASN A 144 9.14 -27.49 -16.46
N GLU A 145 10.15 -27.55 -15.59
CA GLU A 145 10.77 -28.80 -15.13
C GLU A 145 10.02 -29.44 -13.95
N LYS A 146 8.99 -28.77 -13.42
CA LYS A 146 8.14 -29.24 -12.31
C LYS A 146 8.89 -29.44 -10.98
N LEU A 147 9.96 -28.67 -10.77
CA LEU A 147 10.81 -28.69 -9.56
C LEU A 147 10.22 -27.81 -8.45
N TYR A 148 8.94 -28.03 -8.12
CA TYR A 148 8.19 -27.04 -7.36
C TYR A 148 8.58 -26.94 -5.88
N LYS A 149 9.05 -28.01 -5.26
CA LYS A 149 9.40 -28.00 -3.82
C LYS A 149 10.69 -27.20 -3.58
N GLU A 150 11.66 -27.41 -4.47
CA GLU A 150 12.95 -26.73 -4.54
C GLU A 150 12.78 -25.24 -4.89
N SER A 151 11.65 -24.85 -5.50
CA SER A 151 11.40 -23.47 -5.88
C SER A 151 11.15 -22.51 -4.70
N SER A 152 10.87 -23.01 -3.48
CA SER A 152 10.48 -22.17 -2.34
C SER A 152 11.59 -21.20 -1.89
N GLU A 153 12.84 -21.69 -1.77
CA GLU A 153 14.01 -20.86 -1.44
C GLU A 153 14.25 -19.80 -2.52
N TYR A 154 14.27 -20.22 -3.80
CA TYR A 154 14.49 -19.33 -4.93
C TYR A 154 13.39 -18.28 -5.06
N ILE A 155 12.13 -18.63 -4.79
CA ILE A 155 11.04 -17.66 -4.75
C ILE A 155 11.35 -16.60 -3.67
N LEU A 156 11.74 -16.99 -2.45
CA LEU A 156 12.07 -16.03 -1.40
C LEU A 156 13.27 -15.15 -1.75
N ASP A 157 14.33 -15.72 -2.30
CA ASP A 157 15.53 -14.98 -2.67
C ASP A 157 15.23 -13.99 -3.79
N ILE A 158 14.48 -14.40 -4.82
CA ILE A 158 14.09 -13.52 -5.93
C ILE A 158 13.14 -12.41 -5.45
N MET A 159 12.18 -12.73 -4.58
CA MET A 159 11.27 -11.72 -4.02
C MET A 159 12.02 -10.73 -3.11
N THR A 160 13.02 -11.21 -2.37
CA THR A 160 13.91 -10.38 -1.54
C THR A 160 14.79 -9.47 -2.42
N GLU A 161 15.40 -10.01 -3.47
CA GLU A 161 16.18 -9.24 -4.45
C GLU A 161 15.30 -8.15 -5.10
N LEU A 162 14.10 -8.52 -5.54
CA LEU A 162 13.14 -7.58 -6.12
C LEU A 162 12.76 -6.48 -5.12
N ALA A 163 12.48 -6.84 -3.86
CA ALA A 163 12.16 -5.88 -2.80
C ALA A 163 13.28 -4.86 -2.54
N PHE A 164 14.54 -5.27 -2.62
CA PHE A 164 15.69 -4.37 -2.52
C PHE A 164 15.90 -3.55 -3.80
N ILE A 165 15.82 -4.16 -4.98
CA ILE A 165 15.95 -3.46 -6.27
C ILE A 165 14.94 -2.32 -6.36
N GLU A 166 13.67 -2.57 -6.02
CA GLU A 166 12.62 -1.56 -6.09
C GLU A 166 12.83 -0.42 -5.09
N ARG A 167 13.32 -0.72 -3.88
CA ARG A 167 13.65 0.33 -2.89
C ARG A 167 14.84 1.17 -3.30
N VAL A 168 15.89 0.56 -3.87
CA VAL A 168 17.05 1.29 -4.42
C VAL A 168 16.63 2.12 -5.64
N ASN A 169 15.79 1.56 -6.53
CA ASN A 169 15.19 2.29 -7.65
C ASN A 169 14.39 3.49 -7.16
N LEU A 170 13.52 3.31 -6.15
CA LEU A 170 12.74 4.41 -5.58
C LEU A 170 13.64 5.55 -5.12
N ILE A 171 14.70 5.26 -4.36
CA ILE A 171 15.60 6.32 -3.87
C ILE A 171 16.28 7.04 -5.02
N HIS A 172 16.77 6.30 -6.02
CA HIS A 172 17.41 6.91 -7.19
C HIS A 172 16.43 7.78 -8.00
N LEU A 173 15.20 7.31 -8.21
CA LEU A 173 14.15 8.03 -8.92
C LEU A 173 13.72 9.30 -8.18
N VAL A 174 13.55 9.21 -6.85
CA VAL A 174 13.25 10.39 -6.01
C VAL A 174 14.40 11.38 -6.00
N ASN A 175 15.66 10.92 -6.04
CA ASN A 175 16.82 11.80 -6.13
C ASN A 175 16.98 12.42 -7.53
N ALA A 176 16.65 11.69 -8.59
CA ALA A 176 16.69 12.16 -9.97
C ALA A 176 15.73 13.32 -10.21
N ALA A 177 14.51 13.22 -9.67
CA ALA A 177 13.52 14.30 -9.74
C ALA A 177 13.99 15.63 -9.09
N LYS A 178 15.11 15.63 -8.35
CA LYS A 178 15.71 16.81 -7.71
C LYS A 178 16.78 17.52 -8.57
N ASP A 179 17.20 16.95 -9.70
CA ASP A 179 18.37 17.43 -10.45
C ASP A 179 18.09 17.57 -11.96
N SER A 180 17.97 18.82 -12.43
CA SER A 180 17.73 19.16 -13.85
C SER A 180 18.90 18.83 -14.78
N ILE A 181 20.12 18.65 -14.26
CA ILE A 181 21.32 18.32 -15.07
C ILE A 181 21.36 16.83 -15.38
N ASN A 182 20.84 16.00 -14.47
CA ASN A 182 20.88 14.55 -14.59
C ASN A 182 19.65 13.94 -15.27
N GLN A 183 18.64 14.75 -15.60
CA GLN A 183 17.46 14.32 -16.36
C GLN A 183 17.85 13.50 -17.62
N ILE A 184 18.93 13.88 -18.31
CA ILE A 184 19.50 13.17 -19.48
C ILE A 184 19.95 11.72 -19.17
N TYR A 185 20.46 11.43 -17.97
CA TYR A 185 20.81 10.06 -17.55
C TYR A 185 19.56 9.21 -17.26
N PHE A 186 18.46 9.87 -16.88
CA PHE A 186 17.17 9.26 -16.54
C PHE A 186 16.16 9.29 -17.69
N ASP A 187 16.38 10.10 -18.73
CA ASP A 187 15.55 10.18 -19.94
C ASP A 187 15.59 8.86 -20.75
N ASN A 188 16.55 7.97 -20.46
CA ASN A 188 16.46 6.53 -20.78
C ASN A 188 15.64 5.77 -19.71
N VAL A 189 14.40 6.24 -19.48
CA VAL A 189 13.43 5.76 -18.46
C VAL A 189 13.18 4.25 -18.57
N GLU A 190 13.28 3.68 -19.78
CA GLU A 190 13.11 2.24 -20.05
C GLU A 190 13.98 1.34 -19.15
N SER A 191 15.15 1.83 -18.70
CA SER A 191 16.09 1.02 -17.90
C SER A 191 15.73 0.92 -16.41
N TYR A 192 14.93 1.85 -15.88
CA TYR A 192 14.38 1.82 -14.52
C TYR A 192 12.96 1.27 -14.48
N ASP A 193 12.33 1.10 -15.64
CA ASP A 193 11.02 0.48 -15.74
C ASP A 193 11.12 -1.05 -15.58
N THR A 194 11.27 -1.46 -14.33
CA THR A 194 11.20 -2.87 -13.91
C THR A 194 9.76 -3.38 -13.83
N GLN A 195 8.74 -2.55 -14.11
CA GLN A 195 7.34 -2.90 -13.86
C GLN A 195 6.93 -4.17 -14.58
N PHE A 196 7.24 -4.24 -15.88
CA PHE A 196 6.87 -5.38 -16.70
C PHE A 196 7.54 -6.67 -16.18
N ILE A 197 8.83 -6.62 -15.86
CA ILE A 197 9.57 -7.80 -15.39
C ILE A 197 9.10 -8.20 -13.99
N ALA A 198 8.92 -7.25 -13.08
CA ALA A 198 8.40 -7.48 -11.73
C ALA A 198 7.01 -8.14 -11.77
N ASN A 199 6.10 -7.65 -12.62
CA ASN A 199 4.77 -8.24 -12.77
C ASN A 199 4.82 -9.66 -13.36
N ASN A 200 5.76 -9.94 -14.27
CA ASN A 200 5.96 -11.29 -14.80
C ASN A 200 6.56 -12.24 -13.74
N ILE A 201 7.52 -11.76 -12.93
CA ILE A 201 8.05 -12.51 -11.79
C ILE A 201 6.90 -12.87 -10.84
N ILE A 202 6.11 -11.88 -10.42
CA ILE A 202 4.96 -12.09 -9.52
C ILE A 202 3.95 -13.07 -10.12
N LEU A 203 3.64 -12.98 -11.41
CA LEU A 203 2.76 -13.92 -12.10
C LEU A 203 3.32 -15.35 -12.08
N LEU A 204 4.61 -15.54 -12.31
CA LEU A 204 5.24 -16.86 -12.23
C LEU A 204 5.25 -17.39 -10.80
N VAL A 205 5.53 -16.56 -9.80
CA VAL A 205 5.45 -16.95 -8.40
C VAL A 205 4.04 -17.39 -8.04
N VAL A 206 3.01 -16.65 -8.44
CA VAL A 206 1.60 -17.06 -8.25
C VAL A 206 1.31 -18.42 -8.88
N LYS A 207 1.80 -18.65 -10.10
CA LYS A 207 1.61 -19.95 -10.78
C LYS A 207 2.33 -21.09 -10.07
N LEU A 208 3.55 -20.86 -9.57
CA LEU A 208 4.31 -21.84 -8.81
C LEU A 208 3.63 -22.15 -7.47
N LEU A 209 3.14 -21.13 -6.77
CA LEU A 209 2.38 -21.28 -5.53
C LEU A 209 1.07 -22.04 -5.73
N ASP A 210 0.34 -21.81 -6.83
CA ASP A 210 -0.84 -22.61 -7.20
C ASP A 210 -0.51 -24.10 -7.39
N LYS A 211 0.71 -24.43 -7.85
CA LYS A 211 1.17 -25.83 -8.02
C LYS A 211 1.53 -26.51 -6.70
N ILE A 212 2.10 -25.79 -5.74
CA ILE A 212 2.51 -26.36 -4.45
C ILE A 212 1.45 -26.21 -3.35
N TYR A 213 0.36 -25.49 -3.60
CA TYR A 213 -0.73 -25.32 -2.65
C TYR A 213 -1.27 -26.67 -2.14
N PRO A 214 -1.50 -26.85 -0.83
CA PRO A 214 -1.42 -25.87 0.26
C PRO A 214 -0.14 -26.00 1.12
N ASN A 215 1.06 -26.00 0.50
CA ASN A 215 2.31 -26.24 1.21
C ASN A 215 3.11 -24.95 1.52
N ILE A 216 2.48 -23.88 2.02
CA ILE A 216 3.23 -22.67 2.44
C ILE A 216 4.23 -22.94 3.58
N LYS A 217 4.03 -24.01 4.35
CA LYS A 217 4.91 -24.38 5.48
C LYS A 217 6.37 -24.51 5.05
N LEU A 218 6.63 -24.80 3.78
CA LEU A 218 7.96 -24.80 3.18
C LEU A 218 8.68 -23.45 3.37
N PHE A 219 7.96 -22.32 3.27
CA PHE A 219 8.54 -20.98 3.43
C PHE A 219 8.93 -20.65 4.87
N TYR A 220 8.24 -21.23 5.86
CA TYR A 220 8.53 -21.01 7.28
C TYR A 220 9.85 -21.66 7.73
N GLU A 221 10.46 -22.51 6.90
CA GLU A 221 11.78 -23.12 7.17
C GLU A 221 12.94 -22.14 6.94
N TYR A 222 12.69 -20.98 6.31
CA TYR A 222 13.72 -20.01 5.95
C TYR A 222 13.73 -18.79 6.89
N ASP A 223 14.92 -18.41 7.36
CA ASP A 223 15.09 -17.27 8.28
C ASP A 223 14.66 -15.93 7.68
N THR A 224 14.82 -15.76 6.36
CA THR A 224 14.40 -14.56 5.62
C THR A 224 12.90 -14.36 5.62
N PHE A 225 12.13 -15.44 5.63
CA PHE A 225 10.69 -15.40 5.76
C PHE A 225 10.30 -15.01 7.20
N ASN A 226 10.99 -15.55 8.21
CA ASN A 226 10.71 -15.29 9.61
C ASN A 226 11.32 -13.97 10.14
N CYS A 227 12.12 -13.27 9.33
CA CYS A 227 12.79 -12.04 9.73
C CYS A 227 11.80 -10.93 10.09
N ARG A 228 11.97 -10.32 11.27
CA ARG A 228 11.11 -9.23 11.78
C ARG A 228 11.56 -7.85 11.31
N ASN A 229 11.83 -7.72 10.02
CA ASN A 229 12.06 -6.46 9.31
C ASN A 229 10.95 -6.25 8.25
N VAL A 230 10.96 -5.11 7.56
CA VAL A 230 9.94 -4.79 6.53
C VAL A 230 10.06 -5.67 5.28
N ILE A 231 11.23 -6.28 5.02
CA ILE A 231 11.44 -7.18 3.88
C ILE A 231 10.80 -8.53 4.16
N GLY A 232 11.09 -9.14 5.31
CA GLY A 232 10.46 -10.36 5.79
C GLY A 232 8.95 -10.20 5.93
N HIS A 233 8.47 -9.08 6.50
CA HIS A 233 7.05 -8.74 6.53
C HIS A 233 6.42 -8.70 5.14
N GLY A 234 7.03 -7.96 4.20
CA GLY A 234 6.56 -7.90 2.82
C GLY A 234 6.48 -9.27 2.15
N ASN A 235 7.50 -10.12 2.36
CA ASN A 235 7.52 -11.49 1.85
C ASN A 235 6.42 -12.36 2.48
N ARG A 236 6.24 -12.33 3.80
CA ARG A 236 5.19 -13.08 4.49
C ARG A 236 3.81 -12.67 4.02
N VAL A 237 3.51 -11.37 4.06
CA VAL A 237 2.23 -10.82 3.59
C VAL A 237 1.97 -11.22 2.14
N PHE A 238 2.96 -11.09 1.25
CA PHE A 238 2.83 -11.47 -0.16
C PHE A 238 2.49 -12.97 -0.35
N ILE A 239 3.22 -13.88 0.28
CA ILE A 239 3.00 -15.33 0.11
C ILE A 239 1.68 -15.75 0.78
N ILE A 240 1.38 -15.28 2.00
CA ILE A 240 0.12 -15.57 2.72
C ILE A 240 -1.07 -15.01 1.95
N PHE A 241 -0.96 -13.83 1.35
CA PHE A 241 -1.99 -13.24 0.51
C PHE A 241 -2.33 -14.13 -0.70
N ILE A 242 -1.32 -14.66 -1.39
CA ILE A 242 -1.54 -15.57 -2.51
C ILE A 242 -2.21 -16.86 -2.03
N GLU A 243 -1.70 -17.47 -0.96
CA GLU A 243 -2.26 -18.72 -0.44
C GLU A 243 -3.71 -18.55 0.05
N PHE A 244 -4.01 -17.45 0.72
CA PHE A 244 -5.37 -17.14 1.15
C PHE A 244 -6.31 -16.96 -0.05
N LEU A 245 -5.89 -16.30 -1.13
CA LEU A 245 -6.72 -16.17 -2.34
C LEU A 245 -6.92 -17.51 -3.07
N LEU A 246 -5.94 -18.41 -3.03
CA LEU A 246 -6.11 -19.79 -3.51
C LEU A 246 -7.11 -20.57 -2.65
N TYR A 247 -7.03 -20.43 -1.33
CA TYR A 247 -8.01 -20.99 -0.40
C TYR A 247 -9.41 -20.43 -0.63
N TYR A 248 -9.54 -19.11 -0.74
CA TYR A 248 -10.79 -18.42 -1.12
C TYR A 248 -11.37 -19.05 -2.39
N ASN A 249 -10.58 -19.18 -3.46
CA ASN A 249 -11.03 -19.80 -4.71
C ASN A 249 -11.52 -21.24 -4.54
N LYS A 250 -10.89 -22.02 -3.66
CA LYS A 250 -11.36 -23.37 -3.30
C LYS A 250 -12.69 -23.33 -2.55
N GLN A 251 -12.87 -22.39 -1.62
CA GLN A 251 -14.10 -22.25 -0.85
C GLN A 251 -15.28 -21.75 -1.70
N ILE A 252 -15.04 -20.88 -2.68
CA ILE A 252 -16.07 -20.50 -3.66
C ILE A 252 -16.59 -21.73 -4.43
N LYS A 253 -15.70 -22.65 -4.85
CA LYS A 253 -16.11 -23.92 -5.47
C LYS A 253 -16.92 -24.80 -4.51
N ASN A 254 -16.63 -24.72 -3.21
CA ASN A 254 -17.32 -25.47 -2.15
C ASN A 254 -18.60 -24.76 -1.65
N LYS A 255 -19.21 -23.90 -2.48
CA LYS A 255 -20.48 -23.20 -2.20
C LYS A 255 -20.41 -22.24 -1.01
N PHE A 256 -19.24 -21.69 -0.68
CA PHE A 256 -19.10 -20.68 0.39
C PHE A 256 -20.03 -19.48 0.18
N SER A 257 -20.14 -18.97 -1.05
CA SER A 257 -21.03 -17.84 -1.38
C SER A 257 -22.49 -18.14 -0.99
N LEU A 258 -22.99 -19.34 -1.30
CA LEU A 258 -24.37 -19.73 -0.97
C LEU A 258 -24.58 -19.84 0.54
N LYS A 259 -23.63 -20.46 1.26
CA LYS A 259 -23.69 -20.55 2.74
C LYS A 259 -23.71 -19.16 3.38
N THR A 260 -22.90 -18.25 2.85
CA THR A 260 -22.80 -16.86 3.33
C THR A 260 -24.11 -16.12 3.10
N ILE A 261 -24.71 -16.23 1.90
CA ILE A 261 -26.01 -15.65 1.58
C ILE A 261 -27.08 -16.15 2.55
N THR A 262 -27.19 -17.47 2.74
CA THR A 262 -28.20 -18.08 3.64
C THR A 262 -28.06 -17.60 5.09
N ASN A 263 -26.83 -17.38 5.55
CA ASN A 263 -26.56 -16.94 6.93
C ASN A 263 -26.45 -15.42 7.09
N PHE A 264 -26.54 -14.64 6.01
CA PHE A 264 -26.24 -13.21 6.01
C PHE A 264 -27.06 -12.44 7.05
N ASN A 265 -28.38 -12.59 7.01
CA ASN A 265 -29.30 -11.90 7.92
C ASN A 265 -29.06 -12.26 9.39
N LYS A 266 -28.76 -13.54 9.67
CA LYS A 266 -28.55 -14.03 11.03
C LYS A 266 -27.19 -13.62 11.60
N LYS A 267 -26.13 -13.69 10.78
CA LYS A 267 -24.75 -13.61 11.25
C LYS A 267 -24.09 -12.25 10.97
N PHE A 268 -24.35 -11.66 9.80
CA PHE A 268 -23.52 -10.58 9.26
C PHE A 268 -24.20 -9.23 9.10
N LYS A 269 -25.52 -9.19 8.84
CA LYS A 269 -26.27 -7.96 8.52
C LYS A 269 -25.98 -6.81 9.51
N LYS A 270 -26.00 -7.12 10.82
CA LYS A 270 -25.75 -6.16 11.91
C LYS A 270 -24.41 -5.42 11.81
N TYR A 271 -23.38 -6.05 11.24
CA TYR A 271 -22.05 -5.44 11.10
C TYR A 271 -22.05 -4.44 9.92
N TYR A 272 -22.68 -4.82 8.80
CA TYR A 272 -22.76 -3.93 7.63
C TYR A 272 -23.72 -2.75 7.85
N GLU A 273 -24.77 -2.91 8.64
CA GLU A 273 -25.60 -1.79 9.12
C GLU A 273 -24.75 -0.72 9.82
N LYS A 274 -23.77 -1.12 10.65
CA LYS A 274 -22.82 -0.19 11.28
C LYS A 274 -21.94 0.51 10.25
N VAL A 275 -21.46 -0.21 9.23
CA VAL A 275 -20.62 0.36 8.16
C VAL A 275 -21.38 1.42 7.36
N PHE A 276 -22.58 1.11 6.87
CA PHE A 276 -23.39 2.10 6.12
C PHE A 276 -23.73 3.31 6.99
N LYS A 277 -24.07 3.10 8.26
CA LYS A 277 -24.30 4.19 9.22
C LYS A 277 -23.06 5.07 9.40
N HIS A 278 -21.86 4.49 9.51
CA HIS A 278 -20.61 5.25 9.63
C HIS A 278 -20.36 6.16 8.43
N TYR A 279 -20.71 5.70 7.23
CA TYR A 279 -20.63 6.49 6.01
C TYR A 279 -21.80 7.47 5.80
N ASN A 280 -22.77 7.53 6.72
CA ASN A 280 -24.03 8.27 6.57
C ASN A 280 -24.79 7.89 5.29
N VAL A 281 -24.78 6.62 4.93
CA VAL A 281 -25.56 6.08 3.81
C VAL A 281 -26.82 5.43 4.38
N GLU A 282 -27.97 6.00 4.06
CA GLU A 282 -29.26 5.41 4.43
C GLU A 282 -29.61 4.29 3.46
N LYS A 283 -29.67 3.05 3.97
CA LYS A 283 -30.05 1.88 3.20
C LYS A 283 -31.01 1.01 4.01
N GLU A 284 -32.27 1.01 3.61
CA GLU A 284 -33.29 0.15 4.22
C GLU A 284 -33.14 -1.28 3.70
N ASP A 285 -33.28 -2.27 4.59
CA ASP A 285 -33.20 -3.69 4.29
C ASP A 285 -31.92 -4.14 3.53
N ILE A 286 -30.75 -3.92 4.14
CA ILE A 286 -29.45 -4.38 3.61
C ILE A 286 -29.47 -5.90 3.36
N LYS A 287 -29.10 -6.28 2.13
CA LYS A 287 -28.95 -7.66 1.67
C LYS A 287 -27.49 -7.96 1.32
N PHE A 288 -27.18 -9.24 1.10
CA PHE A 288 -25.84 -9.66 0.70
C PHE A 288 -25.39 -9.01 -0.61
N GLU A 289 -26.32 -8.87 -1.56
CA GLU A 289 -26.08 -8.26 -2.88
C GLU A 289 -25.73 -6.78 -2.78
N ASP A 290 -26.08 -6.11 -1.68
CA ASP A 290 -25.66 -4.72 -1.40
C ASP A 290 -24.23 -4.64 -0.90
N ILE A 291 -23.67 -5.75 -0.41
CA ILE A 291 -22.32 -5.79 0.14
C ILE A 291 -21.33 -6.08 -0.97
N PHE A 292 -21.47 -7.20 -1.68
CA PHE A 292 -20.52 -7.61 -2.71
C PHE A 292 -21.09 -7.41 -4.10
N LYS A 293 -20.49 -6.52 -4.89
CA LYS A 293 -20.84 -6.33 -6.30
C LYS A 293 -20.70 -7.65 -7.05
N ASN A 294 -21.82 -8.16 -7.57
CA ASN A 294 -21.93 -9.47 -8.21
C ASN A 294 -21.61 -10.68 -7.32
N GLY A 295 -21.64 -10.53 -5.99
CA GLY A 295 -21.35 -11.59 -5.03
C GLY A 295 -19.89 -12.05 -5.01
N LEU A 296 -19.62 -13.09 -4.22
CA LEU A 296 -18.29 -13.68 -4.10
C LEU A 296 -18.03 -14.65 -5.26
N LYS A 297 -17.05 -14.33 -6.10
CA LYS A 297 -16.68 -15.07 -7.32
C LYS A 297 -15.24 -15.53 -7.29
N LYS A 298 -14.95 -16.60 -8.04
CA LYS A 298 -13.58 -17.10 -8.26
C LYS A 298 -12.75 -16.04 -8.98
N ILE A 299 -11.51 -15.85 -8.53
CA ILE A 299 -10.52 -14.94 -9.09
C ILE A 299 -9.62 -15.73 -10.06
N SER A 300 -9.37 -15.20 -11.25
CA SER A 300 -8.42 -15.79 -12.20
C SER A 300 -6.99 -15.68 -11.68
N LEU A 301 -6.07 -16.53 -12.13
CA LEU A 301 -4.66 -16.43 -11.70
C LEU A 301 -4.02 -15.10 -12.11
N GLN A 302 -4.43 -14.51 -13.25
CA GLN A 302 -3.97 -13.19 -13.69
C GLN A 302 -4.43 -12.07 -12.75
N ASN A 303 -5.69 -12.10 -12.32
CA ASN A 303 -6.18 -11.12 -11.35
C ASN A 303 -5.56 -11.36 -9.97
N LEU A 304 -5.36 -12.61 -9.57
CA LEU A 304 -4.63 -12.94 -8.34
C LEU A 304 -3.21 -12.37 -8.39
N ALA A 305 -2.47 -12.54 -9.49
CA ALA A 305 -1.15 -11.93 -9.68
C ALA A 305 -1.17 -10.40 -9.62
N THR A 306 -2.20 -9.77 -10.20
CA THR A 306 -2.40 -8.32 -10.09
C THR A 306 -2.61 -7.91 -8.64
N PHE A 307 -3.45 -8.64 -7.89
CA PHE A 307 -3.70 -8.35 -6.48
C PHE A 307 -2.48 -8.60 -5.61
N ALA A 308 -1.73 -9.69 -5.88
CA ALA A 308 -0.49 -10.02 -5.21
C ALA A 308 0.60 -8.98 -5.49
N ALA A 309 0.63 -8.36 -6.67
CA ALA A 309 1.50 -7.22 -6.92
C ALA A 309 1.17 -6.04 -6.00
N GLY A 310 -0.11 -5.75 -5.78
CA GLY A 310 -0.54 -4.76 -4.77
C GLY A 310 -0.03 -5.11 -3.36
N ALA A 311 -0.15 -6.37 -2.95
CA ALA A 311 0.38 -6.86 -1.68
C ALA A 311 1.91 -6.80 -1.61
N PHE A 312 2.65 -7.02 -2.69
CA PHE A 312 4.11 -6.83 -2.70
C PHE A 312 4.49 -5.36 -2.49
N TRP A 313 3.75 -4.45 -3.10
CA TRP A 313 4.10 -3.02 -3.11
C TRP A 313 3.65 -2.22 -1.87
N HIS A 314 2.76 -2.76 -1.04
CA HIS A 314 2.04 -2.00 -0.01
C HIS A 314 2.95 -1.17 0.93
N ASP A 315 4.07 -1.75 1.37
CA ASP A 315 5.01 -1.14 2.31
C ASP A 315 6.37 -0.73 1.67
N VAL A 316 6.49 -0.76 0.34
CA VAL A 316 7.77 -0.47 -0.34
C VAL A 316 8.26 0.96 -0.11
N VAL A 317 7.33 1.91 0.03
CA VAL A 317 7.66 3.33 0.24
C VAL A 317 7.79 3.72 1.73
N LYS A 318 7.67 2.75 2.64
CA LYS A 318 7.73 2.99 4.08
C LYS A 318 9.16 3.26 4.52
N ILE A 319 9.37 4.47 5.03
CA ILE A 319 10.68 4.97 5.50
C ILE A 319 10.70 5.27 7.00
N LYS A 320 9.57 5.07 7.71
CA LYS A 320 9.40 5.44 9.13
C LYS A 320 9.01 4.23 9.98
N GLN A 321 9.64 4.16 11.15
CA GLN A 321 9.54 3.10 12.16
C GLN A 321 8.31 3.24 13.06
N LEU A 322 7.11 3.27 12.50
CA LEU A 322 5.88 3.34 13.31
C LEU A 322 5.12 2.03 13.24
N ASP A 323 4.78 1.48 14.40
CA ASP A 323 3.81 0.42 14.54
C ASP A 323 2.45 0.96 14.12
N TYR A 324 1.70 0.19 13.33
CA TYR A 324 0.36 0.57 12.91
C TYR A 324 -0.74 -0.15 13.70
N LEU A 325 -0.37 -0.98 14.70
CA LEU A 325 -1.31 -1.43 15.72
C LEU A 325 -1.80 -0.22 16.55
N ASN A 326 -2.92 0.34 16.11
CA ASN A 326 -3.40 1.65 16.51
C ASN A 326 -4.28 1.64 17.78
N VAL A 327 -4.22 0.57 18.58
CA VAL A 327 -4.99 0.43 19.83
C VAL A 327 -4.54 1.49 20.82
N ASN A 328 -5.48 2.32 21.29
CA ASN A 328 -5.24 3.42 22.24
C ASN A 328 -4.20 4.47 21.78
N ARG A 329 -3.92 4.57 20.47
CA ARG A 329 -2.99 5.57 19.91
C ARG A 329 -3.69 6.88 19.54
N SER A 330 -2.95 7.99 19.61
CA SER A 330 -3.45 9.32 19.23
C SER A 330 -3.80 9.40 17.75
N LYS A 331 -4.73 10.28 17.37
CA LYS A 331 -5.12 10.50 15.97
C LYS A 331 -3.92 10.87 15.07
N GLU A 332 -2.98 11.65 15.60
CA GLU A 332 -1.76 12.02 14.88
C GLU A 332 -0.88 10.80 14.61
N TYR A 333 -0.68 9.93 15.61
CA TYR A 333 0.09 8.70 15.44
C TYR A 333 -0.52 7.82 14.34
N LYS A 334 -1.84 7.62 14.36
CA LYS A 334 -2.57 6.85 13.35
C LYS A 334 -2.36 7.41 11.93
N LEU A 335 -2.40 8.75 11.79
CA LEU A 335 -2.14 9.41 10.50
C LEU A 335 -0.70 9.20 10.02
N GLN A 336 0.27 9.34 10.92
CA GLN A 336 1.68 9.19 10.56
C GLN A 336 2.02 7.75 10.18
N SER A 337 1.54 6.76 10.95
CA SER A 337 1.81 5.33 10.72
C SER A 337 1.22 4.83 9.40
N THR A 338 0.05 5.33 8.99
CA THR A 338 -0.67 4.89 7.78
C THR A 338 -0.42 5.77 6.55
N SER A 339 0.25 6.92 6.68
CA SER A 339 0.47 7.86 5.56
C SER A 339 1.27 7.31 4.38
N HIS A 340 2.00 6.20 4.58
CA HIS A 340 2.78 5.56 3.52
C HIS A 340 1.88 4.96 2.43
N ALA A 341 0.67 4.51 2.75
CA ALA A 341 -0.29 3.99 1.77
C ALA A 341 -0.61 5.00 0.66
N ILE A 342 -0.92 6.25 1.03
CA ILE A 342 -1.21 7.33 0.06
C ILE A 342 0.03 7.67 -0.76
N LYS A 343 1.22 7.71 -0.14
CA LYS A 343 2.48 7.95 -0.86
C LYS A 343 2.77 6.83 -1.85
N GLY A 344 2.49 5.58 -1.47
CA GLY A 344 2.65 4.40 -2.31
C GLY A 344 1.72 4.45 -3.51
N PHE A 345 0.45 4.78 -3.30
CA PHE A 345 -0.50 5.03 -4.39
C PHE A 345 0.00 6.11 -5.36
N GLN A 346 0.42 7.26 -4.83
CA GLN A 346 0.90 8.37 -5.68
C GLN A 346 2.13 7.97 -6.49
N PHE A 347 3.08 7.28 -5.86
CA PHE A 347 4.26 6.77 -6.54
C PHE A 347 3.90 5.78 -7.64
N LEU A 348 3.05 4.80 -7.36
CA LEU A 348 2.68 3.78 -8.33
C LEU A 348 1.84 4.35 -9.47
N LYS A 349 0.78 5.11 -9.17
CA LYS A 349 -0.14 5.63 -10.18
C LYS A 349 0.52 6.71 -11.05
N PHE A 350 1.21 7.67 -10.43
CA PHE A 350 1.67 8.86 -11.16
C PHE A 350 3.13 8.82 -11.58
N PHE A 351 3.98 8.06 -10.88
CA PHE A 351 5.41 8.04 -11.17
C PHE A 351 5.85 6.77 -11.91
N ARG A 352 5.28 5.61 -11.54
CA ARG A 352 5.60 4.32 -12.15
C ARG A 352 4.57 3.86 -13.18
N ASN A 353 3.44 4.56 -13.32
CA ASN A 353 2.34 4.19 -14.23
C ASN A 353 1.87 2.73 -14.07
N TYR A 354 1.79 2.26 -12.83
CA TYR A 354 1.21 0.96 -12.52
C TYR A 354 -0.29 0.92 -12.80
N ASN A 355 -0.80 -0.28 -13.04
CA ASN A 355 -2.24 -0.53 -13.18
C ASN A 355 -3.01 0.02 -11.96
N ASP A 356 -4.19 0.58 -12.23
CA ASP A 356 -5.03 1.23 -11.21
C ASP A 356 -5.40 0.31 -10.05
N ASP A 357 -5.64 -1.00 -10.29
CA ASP A 357 -5.92 -1.97 -9.23
C ASP A 357 -4.72 -2.11 -8.28
N ILE A 358 -3.49 -2.19 -8.82
CA ILE A 358 -2.27 -2.32 -8.01
C ILE A 358 -2.07 -1.06 -7.17
N ALA A 359 -2.14 0.11 -7.80
CA ALA A 359 -2.00 1.38 -7.09
C ALA A 359 -3.08 1.53 -6.02
N LEU A 360 -4.34 1.22 -6.35
CA LEU A 360 -5.46 1.31 -5.43
C LEU A 360 -5.28 0.39 -4.23
N ILE A 361 -4.84 -0.88 -4.42
CA ILE A 361 -4.54 -1.79 -3.31
C ILE A 361 -3.62 -1.14 -2.31
N VAL A 362 -2.50 -0.59 -2.79
CA VAL A 362 -1.52 0.13 -1.96
C VAL A 362 -2.14 1.37 -1.33
N GLY A 363 -2.98 2.12 -2.05
CA GLY A 363 -3.62 3.34 -1.54
C GLY A 363 -4.71 3.12 -0.49
N THR A 364 -5.28 1.91 -0.41
CA THR A 364 -6.43 1.59 0.44
C THR A 364 -6.23 0.41 1.39
N HIS A 365 -5.02 -0.12 1.57
CA HIS A 365 -4.78 -1.22 2.53
C HIS A 365 -4.83 -0.82 4.02
N HIS A 366 -4.99 0.48 4.31
CA HIS A 366 -5.29 1.01 5.65
C HIS A 366 -6.58 1.84 5.65
N GLU A 367 -7.59 1.43 4.88
CA GLU A 367 -8.85 2.16 4.69
C GLU A 367 -9.84 1.88 5.83
N TYR A 368 -9.99 0.61 6.22
CA TYR A 368 -10.72 0.17 7.41
C TYR A 368 -12.18 0.68 7.49
N TYR A 369 -12.92 0.65 6.38
CA TYR A 369 -14.31 1.11 6.30
C TYR A 369 -14.52 2.54 6.83
N GLY A 370 -13.63 3.45 6.45
CA GLY A 370 -13.70 4.87 6.74
C GLY A 370 -13.06 5.26 8.06
N TYR A 371 -12.61 4.28 8.86
CA TYR A 371 -11.90 4.52 10.11
C TYR A 371 -10.41 4.77 9.91
N GLY A 372 -9.87 4.35 8.78
CA GLY A 372 -8.46 4.48 8.42
C GLY A 372 -8.09 5.77 7.70
N TYR A 373 -6.90 5.76 7.09
CA TYR A 373 -6.38 6.86 6.29
C TYR A 373 -5.89 6.35 4.95
N SER A 374 -6.64 6.69 3.91
CA SER A 374 -6.43 6.19 2.55
C SER A 374 -6.81 7.25 1.52
N ILE A 375 -6.61 6.92 0.24
CA ILE A 375 -7.06 7.78 -0.87
C ILE A 375 -8.59 7.94 -0.95
N LEU A 376 -9.36 6.96 -0.44
CA LEU A 376 -10.82 6.99 -0.47
C LEU A 376 -11.38 8.21 0.28
N LYS A 377 -10.77 8.54 1.42
CA LYS A 377 -11.12 9.73 2.20
C LYS A 377 -10.99 11.01 1.36
N GLY A 378 -9.98 11.08 0.50
CA GLY A 378 -9.80 12.19 -0.44
C GLY A 378 -10.91 12.25 -1.49
N LEU A 379 -11.29 11.10 -2.06
CA LEU A 379 -12.37 10.98 -3.04
C LEU A 379 -13.73 11.39 -2.44
N ILE A 380 -14.05 10.87 -1.27
CA ILE A 380 -15.27 11.20 -0.52
C ILE A 380 -15.35 12.70 -0.23
N HIS A 381 -14.29 13.30 0.31
CA HIS A 381 -14.26 14.73 0.58
C HIS A 381 -14.42 15.58 -0.69
N LYS A 382 -13.86 15.13 -1.82
CA LYS A 382 -14.03 15.82 -3.11
C LYS A 382 -15.50 15.80 -3.54
N ASN A 383 -16.17 14.65 -3.50
CA ASN A 383 -17.60 14.56 -3.86
C ASN A 383 -18.48 15.42 -2.96
N ILE A 384 -18.24 15.41 -1.64
CA ILE A 384 -18.98 16.25 -0.69
C ILE A 384 -18.78 17.74 -1.03
N LYS A 385 -17.56 18.18 -1.33
CA LYS A 385 -17.28 19.57 -1.74
C LYS A 385 -17.99 19.96 -3.04
N GLU A 386 -18.20 19.00 -3.93
CA GLU A 386 -18.94 19.17 -5.19
C GLU A 386 -20.46 19.04 -5.01
N ASN A 387 -20.96 18.94 -3.76
CA ASN A 387 -22.37 18.70 -3.42
C ASN A 387 -22.95 17.44 -4.09
N LYS A 388 -22.11 16.43 -4.34
CA LYS A 388 -22.54 15.13 -4.87
C LYS A 388 -22.86 14.20 -3.71
N PRO A 389 -24.05 13.56 -3.68
CA PRO A 389 -24.38 12.60 -2.64
C PRO A 389 -23.46 11.37 -2.74
N ILE A 390 -23.20 10.74 -1.58
CA ILE A 390 -22.52 9.45 -1.50
C ILE A 390 -23.62 8.40 -1.40
N ASN A 391 -23.90 7.72 -2.50
CA ASN A 391 -24.94 6.70 -2.56
C ASN A 391 -24.42 5.47 -3.32
N PRO A 392 -23.55 4.67 -2.69
CA PRO A 392 -22.92 3.54 -3.35
C PRO A 392 -23.95 2.46 -3.67
N SER A 393 -23.87 1.91 -4.88
CA SER A 393 -24.71 0.75 -5.26
C SER A 393 -24.33 -0.49 -4.45
N TRP A 394 -23.03 -0.66 -4.20
CA TRP A 394 -22.47 -1.79 -3.45
C TRP A 394 -21.45 -1.31 -2.42
N LEU A 395 -21.23 -2.04 -1.34
CA LEU A 395 -20.18 -1.69 -0.40
C LEU A 395 -18.79 -2.03 -0.97
N ILE A 396 -18.61 -3.25 -1.46
CA ILE A 396 -17.35 -3.82 -1.94
C ILE A 396 -17.43 -4.13 -3.43
N SER A 397 -16.37 -3.76 -4.16
CA SER A 397 -16.14 -4.16 -5.55
C SER A 397 -14.74 -4.76 -5.77
N ASN A 398 -14.63 -5.55 -6.84
CA ASN A 398 -13.37 -6.08 -7.37
C ASN A 398 -12.84 -5.26 -8.56
N ASN A 399 -13.47 -4.13 -8.88
CA ASN A 399 -13.04 -3.22 -9.96
C ASN A 399 -12.67 -1.85 -9.37
N SER A 400 -11.45 -1.38 -9.63
CA SER A 400 -10.95 -0.08 -9.16
C SER A 400 -11.80 1.11 -9.63
N ALA A 401 -12.37 1.03 -10.85
CA ALA A 401 -13.22 2.10 -11.39
C ALA A 401 -14.46 2.38 -10.51
N ASP A 402 -14.99 1.37 -9.82
CA ASP A 402 -16.15 1.53 -8.93
C ASP A 402 -15.78 2.33 -7.66
N ILE A 403 -14.51 2.29 -7.26
CA ILE A 403 -13.99 3.03 -6.11
C ILE A 403 -13.70 4.48 -6.51
N GLU A 404 -13.14 4.69 -7.69
CA GLU A 404 -12.87 6.03 -8.23
C GLU A 404 -14.16 6.84 -8.45
N THR A 405 -15.24 6.16 -8.85
CA THR A 405 -16.57 6.75 -9.06
C THR A 405 -17.42 6.81 -7.78
N LEU A 406 -16.98 6.15 -6.70
CA LEU A 406 -17.73 5.95 -5.46
C LEU A 406 -19.05 5.18 -5.63
N ASP A 407 -19.17 4.37 -6.69
CA ASP A 407 -20.19 3.33 -6.84
C ASP A 407 -19.98 2.18 -5.82
N SER A 408 -18.76 2.08 -5.29
CA SER A 408 -18.42 1.25 -4.13
C SER A 408 -17.46 1.96 -3.18
N LEU A 409 -17.52 1.61 -1.88
CA LEU A 409 -16.73 2.26 -0.83
C LEU A 409 -15.57 1.40 -0.33
N ALA A 410 -15.38 0.20 -0.85
CA ALA A 410 -14.31 -0.69 -0.46
C ALA A 410 -13.83 -1.55 -1.63
N PHE A 411 -12.50 -1.71 -1.74
CA PHE A 411 -11.90 -2.56 -2.75
C PHE A 411 -11.59 -3.93 -2.18
N PHE A 412 -12.17 -5.00 -2.73
CA PHE A 412 -12.03 -6.36 -2.24
C PHE A 412 -10.58 -6.79 -1.96
N PRO A 413 -9.61 -6.65 -2.90
CA PRO A 413 -8.24 -7.08 -2.62
C PRO A 413 -7.59 -6.26 -1.50
N SER A 414 -7.96 -4.99 -1.30
CA SER A 414 -7.51 -4.22 -0.12
C SER A 414 -8.11 -4.75 1.17
N LYS A 415 -9.39 -5.14 1.18
CA LYS A 415 -10.04 -5.72 2.38
C LYS A 415 -9.40 -7.04 2.79
N VAL A 416 -8.96 -7.84 1.82
CA VAL A 416 -8.14 -9.03 2.07
C VAL A 416 -6.78 -8.64 2.66
N LEU A 417 -6.11 -7.65 2.05
CA LEU A 417 -4.78 -7.21 2.50
C LEU A 417 -4.82 -6.62 3.91
N GLU A 418 -5.84 -5.83 4.26
CA GLU A 418 -6.05 -5.26 5.60
C GLU A 418 -6.01 -6.34 6.70
N ILE A 419 -6.64 -7.49 6.45
CA ILE A 419 -6.69 -8.61 7.41
C ILE A 419 -5.32 -9.27 7.54
N ILE A 420 -4.67 -9.58 6.41
CA ILE A 420 -3.41 -10.32 6.38
C ILE A 420 -2.26 -9.48 6.92
N ASP A 421 -2.20 -8.21 6.52
CA ASP A 421 -1.23 -7.23 6.99
C ASP A 421 -1.35 -7.05 8.51
N LEU A 422 -2.57 -6.78 9.01
CA LEU A 422 -2.84 -6.63 10.43
C LEU A 422 -2.48 -7.91 11.22
N TYR A 423 -2.86 -9.08 10.71
CA TYR A 423 -2.53 -10.36 11.34
C TYR A 423 -1.02 -10.59 11.43
N ASP A 424 -0.29 -10.41 10.33
CA ASP A 424 1.17 -10.61 10.31
C ASP A 424 1.87 -9.66 11.29
N THR A 425 1.46 -8.40 11.36
CA THR A 425 2.05 -7.44 12.31
C THR A 425 1.69 -7.75 13.76
N ILE A 426 0.56 -8.40 14.03
CA ILE A 426 0.20 -8.83 15.38
C ILE A 426 1.02 -10.05 15.80
N VAL A 427 1.09 -11.07 14.95
CA VAL A 427 1.75 -12.36 15.25
C VAL A 427 3.28 -12.26 15.13
N THR A 428 3.77 -11.50 14.15
CA THR A 428 5.19 -11.33 13.85
C THR A 428 5.56 -9.83 13.76
N PRO A 429 5.43 -9.07 14.85
CA PRO A 429 5.74 -7.64 14.84
C PRO A 429 7.18 -7.39 14.42
N GLN A 430 7.39 -6.29 13.70
CA GLN A 430 8.73 -5.83 13.38
C GLN A 430 9.53 -5.58 14.68
N LYS A 431 10.82 -5.89 14.68
CA LYS A 431 11.69 -5.84 15.88
C LYS A 431 11.70 -4.48 16.56
N ASN A 432 11.60 -3.41 15.76
CA ASN A 432 11.56 -2.01 16.18
C ASN A 432 10.24 -1.59 16.86
N TYR A 433 9.18 -2.41 16.86
CA TYR A 433 7.90 -2.07 17.48
C TYR A 433 7.85 -2.33 18.99
N GLU A 434 8.96 -2.76 19.59
CA GLU A 434 9.12 -2.95 21.05
C GLU A 434 8.04 -3.83 21.70
N ARG A 435 7.42 -4.74 20.93
CA ARG A 435 6.47 -5.74 21.43
C ARG A 435 6.76 -7.12 20.84
N ASN A 436 6.39 -8.15 21.60
CA ASN A 436 6.45 -9.52 21.14
C ASN A 436 5.20 -9.88 20.34
N GLY A 437 5.35 -10.87 19.46
CA GLY A 437 4.24 -11.51 18.78
C GLY A 437 3.34 -12.25 19.76
N ILE A 438 2.08 -12.42 19.37
CA ILE A 438 1.10 -13.23 20.09
C ILE A 438 0.66 -14.41 19.23
N THR A 439 -0.01 -15.39 19.82
CA THR A 439 -0.49 -16.57 19.09
C THR A 439 -1.57 -16.23 18.08
N ALA A 440 -1.81 -17.12 17.10
CA ALA A 440 -2.88 -16.98 16.12
C ALA A 440 -4.25 -16.78 16.79
N LYS A 441 -4.52 -17.52 17.87
CA LYS A 441 -5.75 -17.42 18.65
C LYS A 441 -5.92 -16.04 19.28
N GLU A 442 -4.90 -15.56 19.98
CA GLU A 442 -4.91 -14.23 20.61
C GLU A 442 -5.03 -13.13 19.54
N ALA A 443 -4.41 -13.31 18.38
CA ALA A 443 -4.52 -12.37 17.26
C ALA A 443 -5.95 -12.30 16.72
N VAL A 444 -6.62 -13.43 16.52
CA VAL A 444 -8.04 -13.47 16.09
C VAL A 444 -8.94 -12.78 17.11
N GLU A 445 -8.76 -13.07 18.40
CA GLU A 445 -9.52 -12.44 19.48
C GLU A 445 -9.28 -10.93 19.54
N LEU A 446 -8.01 -10.49 19.38
CA LEU A 446 -7.64 -9.07 19.36
C LEU A 446 -8.29 -8.36 18.18
N ILE A 447 -8.18 -8.90 16.97
CA ILE A 447 -8.77 -8.30 15.77
C ILE A 447 -10.27 -8.18 15.92
N PHE A 448 -10.95 -9.26 16.33
CA PHE A 448 -12.40 -9.25 16.50
C PHE A 448 -12.87 -8.19 17.51
N ASN A 449 -12.25 -8.16 18.69
CA ASN A 449 -12.65 -7.27 19.77
C ASN A 449 -12.37 -5.79 19.46
N ASN A 450 -11.29 -5.48 18.74
CA ASN A 450 -10.86 -4.10 18.51
C ASN A 450 -11.27 -3.52 17.16
N TYR A 451 -11.54 -4.35 16.15
CA TYR A 451 -11.79 -3.89 14.77
C TYR A 451 -13.12 -4.38 14.17
N ILE A 452 -13.92 -5.19 14.88
CA ILE A 452 -15.18 -5.72 14.33
C ILE A 452 -16.36 -5.53 15.28
N LYS A 453 -16.17 -5.92 16.55
CA LYS A 453 -17.26 -6.07 17.52
C LYS A 453 -18.05 -4.78 17.75
N GLU A 454 -17.36 -3.71 18.17
CA GLU A 454 -17.99 -2.42 18.47
C GLU A 454 -18.16 -1.59 17.20
N GLU A 455 -17.04 -1.35 16.50
CA GLU A 455 -16.97 -0.68 15.21
C GLU A 455 -16.50 -1.67 14.15
N THR A 456 -17.23 -1.78 13.05
CA THR A 456 -16.89 -2.72 11.96
C THR A 456 -15.90 -2.05 11.00
N GLN A 457 -14.62 -2.20 11.31
CA GLN A 457 -13.48 -1.67 10.57
C GLN A 457 -12.89 -2.70 9.58
N ILE A 458 -12.91 -3.98 9.97
CA ILE A 458 -12.50 -5.13 9.17
C ILE A 458 -13.73 -5.86 8.63
N ASP A 459 -13.65 -6.38 7.40
CA ASP A 459 -14.75 -7.11 6.77
C ASP A 459 -15.04 -8.44 7.49
N PRO A 460 -16.25 -8.62 8.06
CA PRO A 460 -16.56 -9.79 8.87
C PRO A 460 -16.69 -11.08 8.06
N ILE A 461 -17.08 -11.02 6.78
CA ILE A 461 -17.22 -12.21 5.93
C ILE A 461 -15.84 -12.70 5.47
N ILE A 462 -14.98 -11.77 5.03
CA ILE A 462 -13.60 -12.09 4.65
C ILE A 462 -12.80 -12.53 5.88
N PHE A 463 -13.02 -11.92 7.05
CA PHE A 463 -12.35 -12.31 8.29
C PHE A 463 -12.77 -13.70 8.79
N GLU A 464 -14.05 -14.06 8.73
CA GLU A 464 -14.48 -15.44 9.00
C GLU A 464 -13.77 -16.42 8.06
N LEU A 465 -13.71 -16.10 6.76
CA LEU A 465 -13.02 -16.96 5.80
C LEU A 465 -11.52 -17.07 6.09
N PHE A 466 -10.89 -15.99 6.58
CA PHE A 466 -9.50 -16.00 7.03
C PHE A 466 -9.29 -16.88 8.26
N ILE A 467 -10.19 -16.86 9.25
CA ILE A 467 -10.14 -17.78 10.39
C ILE A 467 -10.21 -19.24 9.92
N ASN A 468 -11.12 -19.54 8.98
CA ASN A 468 -11.21 -20.88 8.40
C ASN A 468 -9.92 -21.27 7.65
N PHE A 469 -9.26 -20.32 6.98
CA PHE A 469 -7.96 -20.55 6.35
C PHE A 469 -6.86 -20.88 7.39
N LEU A 470 -6.79 -20.14 8.50
CA LEU A 470 -5.85 -20.42 9.59
C LEU A 470 -6.03 -21.84 10.13
N SER A 471 -7.28 -22.27 10.33
CA SER A 471 -7.59 -23.61 10.83
C SER A 471 -7.35 -24.71 9.78
N ASP A 472 -7.87 -24.54 8.56
CA ASP A 472 -7.84 -25.57 7.52
C ASP A 472 -6.46 -25.78 6.92
N ILE A 473 -5.72 -24.69 6.69
CA ILE A 473 -4.46 -24.68 5.93
C ILE A 473 -3.26 -24.53 6.85
N MET A 474 -3.25 -23.49 7.70
CA MET A 474 -2.12 -23.25 8.59
C MET A 474 -2.08 -24.24 9.76
N LYS A 475 -3.23 -24.85 10.09
CA LYS A 475 -3.42 -25.78 11.21
C LYS A 475 -3.27 -25.11 12.57
N GLU A 476 -3.71 -23.84 12.65
CA GLU A 476 -3.76 -23.09 13.89
C GLU A 476 -5.00 -23.47 14.72
N ASP A 477 -4.85 -23.54 16.04
CA ASP A 477 -5.95 -23.77 16.98
C ASP A 477 -6.66 -22.44 17.28
N VAL A 478 -7.55 -22.04 16.37
CA VAL A 478 -8.33 -20.79 16.48
C VAL A 478 -9.83 -21.07 16.59
N SER A 479 -10.50 -20.33 17.46
CA SER A 479 -11.96 -20.33 17.58
C SER A 479 -12.59 -19.24 16.71
N ASN A 480 -13.75 -19.54 16.11
CA ASN A 480 -14.50 -18.56 15.34
C ASN A 480 -15.35 -17.68 16.29
N PRO A 481 -15.06 -16.38 16.45
CA PRO A 481 -15.77 -15.51 17.39
C PRO A 481 -17.17 -15.10 16.89
N PHE A 482 -17.56 -15.50 15.67
CA PHE A 482 -18.89 -15.25 15.13
C PHE A 482 -19.91 -16.37 15.41
N ASP A 483 -19.48 -17.50 15.99
CA ASP A 483 -20.33 -18.68 16.25
C ASP A 483 -21.13 -18.58 17.56
#